data_AF-A0A973A1M3-F1
#
_entry.id   AF-A0A973A1M3-F1
#
_cell.length_a   1.000
_cell.length_b   1.000
_cell.length_c   1.000
_cell.angle_alpha   90.00
_cell.angle_beta   90.00
_cell.angle_gamma   90.00
#
_symmetry.space_group_name_H-M   'P 1'
#
loop_
_entity.id
_entity.type
_entity.pdbx_description
1 polymer ?
#
loop_
_entity_poly.entity_id
_entity_poly.type
_entity_poly.pdbx_seq_one_letter_code
_entity_poly.pdbx_strand_id
1 'polypeptide(L)' 'MGYTDAAIGRLRGQFHDGHLCLDQGPIRLMPTYYRAYFLRNNTPDTRHRVWEDMKKVLAELNLPVP' A
#
# COMPACT_ATOMS: atom_id res chain seq x y z
N MET A 1 -15.42 6.95 -9.69
CA MET A 1 -15.00 8.19 -9.01
C MET A 1 -14.10 7.78 -7.86
N GLY A 2 -12.78 8.00 -7.94
CA GLY A 2 -11.78 7.26 -7.15
C GLY A 2 -10.81 8.14 -6.35
N TYR A 3 -11.32 9.11 -5.60
CA TYR A 3 -10.51 9.94 -4.70
C TYR A 3 -11.03 9.83 -3.26
N THR A 4 -10.10 9.91 -2.30
CA THR A 4 -10.38 9.80 -0.87
C THR A 4 -9.56 10.84 -0.11
N ASP A 5 -10.16 11.46 0.89
CA ASP A 5 -9.50 12.43 1.78
C ASP A 5 -8.94 11.78 3.05
N ALA A 6 -9.04 10.45 3.17
CA ALA A 6 -8.54 9.74 4.33
C ALA A 6 -7.00 9.79 4.39
N ALA A 7 -6.47 10.07 5.58
CA ALA A 7 -5.03 10.10 5.80
C ALA A 7 -4.38 8.74 5.48
N ILE A 8 -3.24 8.75 4.77
CA ILE A 8 -2.54 7.53 4.35
C ILE A 8 -2.19 6.60 5.51
N GLY A 9 -1.93 7.15 6.70
CA GLY A 9 -1.68 6.37 7.91
C GLY A 9 -2.84 5.48 8.34
N ARG A 10 -4.08 5.82 7.97
CA ARG A 10 -5.28 5.01 8.21
C ARG A 10 -5.54 4.01 7.08
N LEU A 11 -5.19 4.35 5.85
CA LEU A 11 -5.46 3.53 4.66
C LEU A 11 -4.44 2.41 4.45
N ARG A 12 -3.20 2.61 4.88
CA ARG A 12 -2.10 1.67 4.65
C ARG A 12 -2.33 0.29 5.28
N GLY A 13 -1.75 -0.73 4.68
CA GLY A 13 -1.76 -2.10 5.21
C GLY A 13 -3.10 -2.82 5.07
N GLN A 14 -4.04 -2.24 4.32
CA GLN A 14 -5.33 -2.82 3.96
C GLN A 14 -5.46 -2.81 2.44
N PHE A 15 -6.07 -3.86 1.88
CA PHE A 15 -6.39 -3.89 0.46
C PHE A 15 -7.68 -3.12 0.19
N HIS A 16 -7.67 -2.33 -0.87
CA HIS A 16 -8.82 -1.57 -1.35
C HIS A 16 -9.05 -1.91 -2.82
N ASP A 17 -10.31 -2.07 -3.21
CA ASP A 17 -10.65 -2.30 -4.60
C ASP A 17 -10.69 -0.97 -5.34
N GLY A 18 -9.84 -0.83 -6.37
CA GLY A 18 -9.73 0.38 -7.16
C GLY A 18 -9.81 0.12 -8.66
N HIS A 19 -10.29 1.12 -9.40
CA HIS A 19 -10.31 1.09 -10.86
C HIS A 19 -9.20 2.01 -11.36
N LEU A 20 -8.09 1.41 -11.83
CA LEU A 20 -6.95 2.16 -12.38
C LEU A 20 -7.11 2.44 -13.87
N CYS A 21 -7.92 1.65 -14.58
CA CYS A 21 -8.25 1.81 -16.00
C CYS A 21 -9.77 1.79 -16.15
N LEU A 22 -10.30 2.51 -17.15
CA LEU A 22 -11.76 2.64 -17.37
C LEU A 22 -12.41 1.33 -17.85
N ASP A 23 -11.60 0.45 -18.40
CA ASP A 23 -11.93 -0.72 -19.20
C ASP A 23 -11.49 -2.04 -18.53
N GLN A 24 -10.91 -1.97 -17.33
CA GLN A 24 -10.56 -3.13 -16.52
C GLN A 24 -11.39 -3.19 -15.24
N GLY A 25 -11.67 -4.42 -14.79
CA GLY A 25 -12.33 -4.68 -13.50
C GLY A 25 -11.52 -4.16 -12.31
N PRO A 26 -12.10 -4.22 -11.09
CA PRO A 26 -11.43 -3.73 -9.89
C PRO A 26 -10.12 -4.49 -9.63
N ILE A 27 -9.08 -3.74 -9.32
CA ILE A 27 -7.75 -4.23 -8.96
C ILE A 27 -7.56 -4.01 -7.47
N ARG A 28 -6.97 -4.99 -6.79
CA ARG A 28 -6.64 -4.87 -5.36
C ARG A 28 -5.43 -3.96 -5.19
N LEU A 29 -5.62 -2.86 -4.47
CA LEU A 29 -4.60 -1.85 -4.21
C LEU A 29 -4.15 -1.92 -2.76
N MET A 30 -2.84 -1.86 -2.52
CA MET A 30 -2.24 -1.69 -1.19
C MET A 30 -1.60 -0.30 -1.09
N PRO A 31 -2.30 0.70 -0.50
CA PRO A 31 -1.70 1.99 -0.21
C PRO A 31 -0.55 1.84 0.79
N THR A 32 0.52 2.58 0.60
CA THR A 32 1.64 2.65 1.55
C THR A 32 2.34 4.01 1.46
N TYR A 33 3.43 4.22 2.23
CA TYR A 33 4.15 5.49 2.23
C TYR A 33 4.93 5.72 0.92
N TYR A 34 4.83 6.94 0.38
CA TYR A 34 5.66 7.36 -0.76
C TYR A 34 7.13 7.48 -0.35
N ARG A 35 8.06 7.21 -1.29
CA ARG A 35 9.51 7.22 -1.03
C ARG A 35 10.00 8.54 -0.42
N ALA A 36 9.49 9.70 -0.84
CA ALA A 36 9.92 10.98 -0.26
C ALA A 36 9.51 11.17 1.20
N TYR A 37 8.53 10.40 1.72
CA TYR A 37 8.18 10.42 3.15
C TYR A 37 9.36 9.97 4.02
N PHE A 38 10.14 9.01 3.52
CA PHE A 38 11.32 8.50 4.23
C PHE A 38 12.45 9.51 4.30
N LEU A 39 12.56 10.46 3.38
CA LEU A 39 13.61 11.48 3.41
C LEU A 39 13.57 12.33 4.70
N ARG A 40 12.40 12.42 5.34
CA ARG A 40 12.17 13.19 6.57
C ARG A 40 11.91 12.31 7.78
N ASN A 41 11.42 11.09 7.58
CA ASN A 41 10.93 10.20 8.63
C ASN A 41 11.50 8.77 8.51
N ASN A 42 12.82 8.64 8.34
CA ASN A 42 13.48 7.35 8.18
C ASN A 42 13.75 6.62 9.51
N THR A 43 12.69 6.19 10.19
CA THR A 43 12.81 5.45 11.45
C THR A 43 12.70 3.93 11.22
N PRO A 44 13.20 3.09 12.15
CA PRO A 44 12.98 1.65 12.08
C PRO A 44 11.50 1.26 11.99
N ASP A 45 10.63 1.95 12.73
CA ASP A 45 9.18 1.73 12.72
C ASP A 45 8.56 2.04 11.34
N THR A 46 8.90 3.16 10.70
CA THR A 46 8.31 3.50 9.39
C THR A 46 8.75 2.51 8.31
N ARG A 47 10.00 2.04 8.37
CA ARG A 47 10.50 0.99 7.46
C ARG A 47 9.83 -0.34 7.71
N HIS A 48 9.69 -0.75 8.98
CA HIS A 48 9.02 -1.99 9.36
C HIS A 48 7.57 -2.00 8.88
N ARG A 49 6.84 -0.90 9.07
CA ARG A 49 5.48 -0.73 8.57
C ARG A 49 5.38 -1.01 7.07
N VAL A 50 6.18 -0.35 6.24
CA VAL A 50 6.16 -0.58 4.79
C VAL A 50 6.53 -2.02 4.43
N TRP A 51 7.47 -2.61 5.16
CA TRP A 51 7.82 -4.01 4.97
C TRP A 51 6.63 -4.94 5.24
N GLU A 52 5.87 -4.74 6.33
CA GLU A 52 4.65 -5.49 6.60
C GLU A 52 3.59 -5.35 5.49
N ASP A 53 3.47 -4.15 4.87
CA ASP A 53 2.56 -3.97 3.74
C ASP A 53 3.02 -4.78 2.51
N MET A 54 4.32 -4.78 2.23
CA MET A 54 4.87 -5.53 1.09
C MET A 54 4.74 -7.04 1.25
N LYS A 55 4.92 -7.56 2.47
CA LYS A 55 4.69 -8.99 2.74
C LYS A 55 3.24 -9.40 2.46
N LYS A 56 2.26 -8.55 2.77
CA LYS A 56 0.85 -8.79 2.42
C LYS A 56 0.64 -8.81 0.91
N VAL A 57 1.31 -7.92 0.16
CA VAL A 57 1.28 -7.92 -1.31
C VAL A 57 1.89 -9.21 -1.87
N LEU A 58 3.03 -9.65 -1.35
CA LEU A 58 3.63 -10.92 -1.77
C LEU A 58 2.68 -12.11 -1.51
N ALA A 59 2.06 -12.16 -0.33
CA ALA A 59 1.08 -13.19 0.01
C ALA A 59 -0.13 -13.17 -0.93
N GLU A 60 -0.67 -12.00 -1.26
CA GLU A 60 -1.78 -11.84 -2.23
C GLU A 60 -1.39 -12.33 -3.63
N LEU A 61 -0.14 -12.12 -4.03
CA LEU A 61 0.41 -12.58 -5.30
C LEU A 61 0.85 -14.05 -5.29
N ASN A 62 0.65 -14.78 -4.18
CA ASN A 62 1.15 -16.14 -3.96
C ASN A 62 2.67 -16.28 -4.17
N LEU A 63 3.42 -15.24 -3.79
CA LEU A 63 4.87 -15.21 -3.81
C LEU A 63 5.44 -15.55 -2.43
N PRO A 64 6.66 -16.12 -2.36
CA PRO A 64 7.29 -16.42 -1.08
C PRO A 64 7.56 -15.14 -0.28
N VAL A 65 7.23 -15.19 1.01
CA VAL A 65 7.48 -14.11 1.97
C VAL A 65 8.76 -14.45 2.74
N PRO A 66 9.81 -13.60 2.68
CA PRO A 66 11.06 -13.81 3.40
C PRO A 66 11.00 -13.39 4.88
#